data_AF-A0A846DR16-F1
#
_entry.id   AF-A0A846DR16-F1
#
_cell.length_a   1.000
_cell.length_b   1.000
_cell.length_c   1.000
_cell.angle_alpha   90.00
_cell.angle_beta   90.00
_cell.angle_gamma   90.00
#
_symmetry.space_group_name_H-M   'P 1'
#
loop_
_entity.id
_entity.type
_entity.pdbx_description
1 polymer ?
#
loop_
_entity_poly.entity_id
_entity_poly.type
_entity_poly.pdbx_seq_one_letter_code
_entity_poly.pdbx_strand_id
1 'polypeptide(L)' 'MDLGEKLMAMGVKREDIILGLHSPFMRQFSSYGVV' A
#
# COMPACT_ATOMS: atom_id res chain seq x y z
N MET A 1 -3.43 -13.76 2.80
CA MET A 1 -4.28 -13.09 1.80
C MET A 1 -3.88 -11.63 1.78
N ASP A 2 -3.30 -11.16 0.69
CA ASP A 2 -2.83 -9.77 0.58
C ASP A 2 -4.02 -8.85 0.27
N LEU A 3 -4.39 -8.00 1.22
CA LEU A 3 -5.49 -7.05 1.06
C LEU A 3 -5.14 -5.95 0.03
N GLY A 4 -3.87 -5.55 -0.05
CA GLY A 4 -3.41 -4.56 -1.02
C GLY A 4 -3.57 -5.06 -2.45
N GLU A 5 -3.25 -6.33 -2.70
CA GLU A 5 -3.48 -6.96 -4.01
C GLU A 5 -4.95 -7.00 -4.40
N LYS A 6 -5.85 -7.29 -3.46
CA LYS A 6 -7.29 -7.28 -3.72
C LYS A 6 -7.82 -5.89 -4.04
N LEU A 7 -7.35 -4.87 -3.33
CA LEU A 7 -7.73 -3.47 -3.60
C LEU A 7 -7.27 -3.05 -5.00
N MET A 8 -6.05 -3.43 -5.40
CA MET A 8 -5.56 -3.19 -6.76
C MET A 8 -6.40 -3.91 -7.82
N ALA A 9 -6.80 -5.17 -7.58
CA ALA A 9 -7.69 -5.92 -8.48
C ALA A 9 -9.08 -5.28 -8.63
N MET A 10 -9.51 -4.49 -7.64
CA MET A 10 -10.76 -3.71 -7.67
C MET A 10 -10.57 -2.32 -8.32
N GLY A 11 -9.37 -1.99 -8.79
CA GLY A 11 -9.08 -0.73 -9.48
C GLY A 11 -8.56 0.40 -8.58
N VAL A 12 -8.26 0.14 -7.31
CA VAL A 12 -7.58 1.11 -6.45
C VAL A 12 -6.14 1.27 -6.92
N LYS A 13 -5.71 2.52 -7.14
CA LYS A 13 -4.31 2.78 -7.53
C LYS A 13 -3.39 2.40 -6.39
N ARG A 14 -2.22 1.87 -6.74
CA ARG A 14 -1.23 1.40 -5.76
C ARG A 14 -0.74 2.54 -4.85
N GLU A 15 -0.60 3.74 -5.40
CA GLU A 15 -0.19 4.94 -4.67
C GLU A 15 -1.20 5.38 -3.59
N ASP A 16 -2.48 5.03 -3.73
CA ASP A 16 -3.54 5.38 -2.79
C ASP A 16 -3.66 4.38 -1.62
N ILE A 17 -2.91 3.27 -1.67
CA ILE A 17 -2.89 2.23 -0.63
C ILE A 17 -1.71 2.51 0.29
N ILE A 18 -1.96 2.71 1.59
CA ILE A 18 -0.91 2.96 2.58
C ILE A 18 -0.80 1.77 3.52
N LEU A 19 0.42 1.23 3.66
CA LEU A 19 0.69 0.15 4.61
C LEU A 19 0.75 0.69 6.05
N GLY A 20 -0.40 0.72 6.72
CA GLY A 20 -0.52 1.17 8.11
C GLY A 20 0.27 0.32 9.12
N LEU A 21 0.54 -0.95 8.79
CA LEU A 21 1.33 -1.88 9.61
C LEU A 21 2.85 -1.59 9.52
N HIS A 22 3.28 -0.83 8.51
CA HIS A 22 4.66 -0.36 8.41
C HIS A 22 4.80 0.98 9.12
N SER A 23 5.94 1.17 9.80
CA SER A 23 6.30 2.50 10.32
C SER A 23 6.40 3.50 9.17
N PRO A 24 6.16 4.81 9.41
CA PRO A 24 6.20 5.83 8.35
C PRO A 24 7.47 5.77 7.51
N PHE A 25 8.64 5.60 8.15
CA PHE A 25 9.93 5.46 7.46
C PHE A 25 10.02 4.22 6.56
N MET A 26 9.41 3.11 6.94
CA MET A 26 9.47 1.86 6.17
C MET A 26 8.59 1.89 4.92
N ARG A 27 7.62 2.80 4.83
CA ARG A 27 6.67 2.88 3.70
C ARG A 27 7.37 3.26 2.39
N GLN A 28 8.42 4.09 2.44
CA GLN A 28 9.18 4.50 1.26
C GLN A 28 9.92 3.34 0.57
N PHE A 29 10.13 2.23 1.27
CA PHE A 29 10.75 1.01 0.72
C PHE A 29 9.70 -0.01 0.27
N SER A 30 8.41 0.30 0.42
CA SER A 30 7.32 -0.50 -0.13
C SER A 30 6.96 -0.01 -1.52
N SER A 31 6.33 -0.86 -2.33
CA SER A 31 5.77 -0.45 -3.63
C SER A 31 4.44 0.32 -3.51
N TYR A 32 3.96 0.55 -2.29
CA TYR A 32 2.69 1.19 -1.98
C TYR A 32 2.88 2.68 -1.67
N GLY A 33 1.77 3.39 -1.46
CA GLY A 33 1.76 4.81 -1.13
C GLY A 33 2.57 5.16 0.12
N VAL A 34 3.13 6.37 0.09
CA VAL A 34 3.79 7.02 1.23
C VAL A 34 2.98 8.26 1.60
N VAL A 35 2.76 8.48 2.89
CA VAL A 35 2.23 9.72 3.47
C VAL A 35 3.26 10.30 4.40
#